data_AF-A0A2H6HGA2-F1
#
_entry.id   AF-A0A2H6HGA2-F1
#
_cell.length_a   1.000
_cell.length_b   1.000
_cell.length_c   1.000
_cell.angle_alpha   90.00
_cell.angle_beta   90.00
_cell.angle_gamma   90.00
#
_symmetry.space_group_name_H-M   'P 1'
#
loop_
_entity.id
_entity.type
_entity.pdbx_description
1 polymer ?
#
loop_
_entity_poly.entity_id
_entity_poly.type
_entity_poly.pdbx_seq_one_letter_code
_entity_poly.pdbx_strand_id
1 'polypeptide(L)'
;MDFGPTTYYDGQQLMGLASKFTVNSGASDVDGAILCTNAGTTTEKNITEWAKIGGADIKLETVEVFPEAIEKFKAGTCDLVTTDGSGLVGQKASNAEGVDWIIFPAAPISKEPLGPVYRQNDSQWGDVVNWVVYAMIIADEYGITSANIDDTAVADMAPELGRLFGGEGELQTAMGLSADAFYQVIKQVGNYDEVYSNNLNPVGLVREGSLNARFNEGGMIYAPPAR
;
A
#
# COMPACT_ATOMS: atom_id res chain seq x y z
N MET A 1 1.23 -10.72 16.67
CA MET A 1 0.24 -10.19 15.71
C MET A 1 0.22 -11.07 14.49
N ASP A 2 -0.91 -11.12 13.80
CA ASP A 2 -1.04 -11.83 12.52
C ASP A 2 -1.34 -10.80 11.42
N PHE A 3 -1.05 -11.18 10.17
CA PHE A 3 -1.12 -10.30 9.00
C PHE A 3 -2.10 -10.88 7.99
N GLY A 4 -2.93 -10.01 7.44
CA GLY A 4 -3.79 -10.33 6.31
C GLY A 4 -3.05 -10.28 4.97
N PRO A 5 -3.80 -10.36 3.86
CA PRO A 5 -3.22 -10.32 2.53
C PRO A 5 -2.57 -8.96 2.27
N THR A 6 -1.48 -8.97 1.51
CA THR A 6 -0.85 -7.73 1.05
C THR A 6 -1.79 -6.99 0.11
N THR A 7 -2.19 -5.79 0.48
CA THR A 7 -3.06 -4.91 -0.30
C THR A 7 -2.28 -3.86 -1.09
N TYR A 8 -1.02 -3.60 -0.72
CA TYR A 8 -0.14 -2.73 -1.48
C TYR A 8 1.32 -3.15 -1.27
N TYR A 9 2.01 -3.45 -2.36
CA TYR A 9 3.44 -3.72 -2.39
C TYR A 9 4.18 -2.40 -2.51
N ASP A 10 4.82 -1.98 -1.43
CA ASP A 10 5.65 -0.78 -1.37
C ASP A 10 7.11 -1.12 -1.07
N GLY A 11 7.92 -0.09 -0.97
CA GLY A 11 9.21 -0.15 -0.32
C GLY A 11 9.66 1.22 0.13
N GLN A 12 10.60 1.25 1.06
CA GLN A 12 11.14 2.50 1.55
C GLN A 12 11.93 3.24 0.47
N GLN A 13 11.71 4.54 0.39
CA GLN A 13 12.48 5.48 -0.42
C GLN A 13 12.80 6.73 0.40
N LEU A 14 13.58 7.63 -0.19
CA LEU A 14 13.95 8.92 0.38
C LEU A 14 13.33 10.02 -0.48
N MET A 15 13.05 11.16 0.14
CA MET A 15 12.69 12.39 -0.54
C MET A 15 13.63 13.52 -0.15
N GLY A 16 14.11 14.25 -1.14
CA GLY A 16 15.04 15.37 -1.00
C GLY A 16 14.75 16.48 -2.01
N LEU A 17 15.58 17.52 -2.01
CA LEU A 17 15.48 18.61 -2.99
C LEU A 17 15.99 18.17 -4.37
N ALA A 18 15.21 18.41 -5.43
CA ALA A 18 15.58 18.07 -6.81
C ALA A 18 16.82 18.84 -7.32
N SER A 19 17.18 19.95 -6.66
CA SER A 19 18.42 20.68 -6.92
C SER A 19 19.69 19.99 -6.39
N LYS A 20 19.54 19.01 -5.49
CA LYS A 20 20.65 18.26 -4.86
C LYS A 20 20.68 16.78 -5.29
N PHE A 21 19.52 16.20 -5.56
CA PHE A 21 19.38 14.76 -5.80
C PHE A 21 18.71 14.46 -7.15
N THR A 22 18.90 13.23 -7.62
CA THR A 22 18.22 12.70 -8.82
C THR A 22 17.60 11.35 -8.49
N VAL A 23 16.75 10.81 -9.38
CA VAL A 23 16.20 9.45 -9.22
C VAL A 23 17.27 8.35 -9.16
N ASN A 24 18.48 8.65 -9.66
CA ASN A 24 19.62 7.74 -9.66
C ASN A 24 20.52 7.91 -8.43
N SER A 25 20.20 8.88 -7.55
CA SER A 25 20.97 9.08 -6.32
C SER A 25 20.88 7.81 -5.45
N GLY A 26 22.02 7.41 -4.92
CA GLY A 26 22.19 6.22 -4.10
C GLY A 26 22.75 6.53 -2.72
N ALA A 27 23.17 5.49 -2.01
CA ALA A 27 23.59 5.60 -0.62
C ALA A 27 24.81 6.52 -0.44
N SER A 28 25.79 6.48 -1.34
CA SER A 28 26.95 7.38 -1.27
C SER A 28 26.60 8.86 -1.43
N ASP A 29 25.50 9.18 -2.10
CA ASP A 29 25.09 10.57 -2.36
C ASP A 29 24.44 11.22 -1.13
N VAL A 30 24.09 10.43 -0.11
CA VAL A 30 23.48 10.93 1.14
C VAL A 30 24.48 11.08 2.29
N ASP A 31 25.79 10.90 2.02
CA ASP A 31 26.83 11.02 3.03
C ASP A 31 26.81 12.38 3.74
N GLY A 32 26.82 12.36 5.07
CA GLY A 32 26.75 13.55 5.92
C GLY A 32 25.36 14.19 6.05
N ALA A 33 24.34 13.71 5.34
CA ALA A 33 23.00 14.28 5.38
C ALA A 33 22.30 14.11 6.74
N ILE A 34 21.48 15.08 7.10
CA ILE A 34 20.51 14.95 8.21
C ILE A 34 19.21 14.40 7.65
N LEU A 35 18.75 13.26 8.18
CA LEU A 35 17.60 12.53 7.66
C LEU A 35 16.53 12.37 8.74
N CYS A 36 15.33 12.85 8.44
CA CYS A 36 14.16 12.77 9.30
C CYS A 36 13.36 11.49 9.05
N THR A 37 12.95 10.79 10.12
CA THR A 37 12.05 9.62 10.04
C THR A 37 11.36 9.33 11.38
N ASN A 38 10.49 8.33 11.45
CA ASN A 38 9.83 7.92 12.69
C ASN A 38 10.71 7.02 13.54
N ALA A 39 10.76 7.31 14.84
CA ALA A 39 11.42 6.47 15.82
C ALA A 39 10.76 5.08 15.94
N GLY A 40 11.56 4.04 16.11
CA GLY A 40 11.11 2.68 16.42
C GLY A 40 10.50 1.92 15.24
N THR A 41 10.74 2.38 14.01
CA THR A 41 10.19 1.79 12.78
C THR A 41 11.19 0.86 12.07
N THR A 42 10.71 0.05 11.13
CA THR A 42 11.57 -0.66 10.16
C THR A 42 12.35 0.34 9.31
N THR A 43 11.69 1.44 8.93
CA THR A 43 12.24 2.56 8.17
C THR A 43 13.56 3.09 8.76
N GLU A 44 13.61 3.31 10.08
CA GLU A 44 14.81 3.77 10.80
C GLU A 44 15.99 2.78 10.69
N LYS A 45 15.71 1.48 10.79
CA LYS A 45 16.73 0.43 10.73
C LYS A 45 17.26 0.24 9.31
N ASN A 46 16.34 0.11 8.36
CA ASN A 46 16.63 -0.08 6.94
C ASN A 46 17.51 1.03 6.37
N ILE A 47 17.22 2.30 6.69
CA ILE A 47 18.02 3.42 6.16
C ILE A 47 19.44 3.44 6.74
N THR A 48 19.57 3.11 8.02
CA THR A 48 20.89 3.01 8.69
C THR A 48 21.75 1.93 8.04
N GLU A 49 21.16 0.76 7.78
CA GLU A 49 21.83 -0.36 7.13
C GLU A 49 22.19 -0.04 5.67
N TRP A 50 21.25 0.54 4.92
CA TRP A 50 21.45 0.91 3.52
C TRP A 50 22.56 1.96 3.35
N ALA A 51 22.56 3.03 4.16
CA ALA A 51 23.60 4.06 4.15
C ALA A 51 24.97 3.45 4.46
N LYS A 52 25.07 2.61 5.50
CA LYS A 52 26.31 1.94 5.88
C LYS A 52 26.85 1.01 4.80
N ILE A 53 25.98 0.23 4.14
CA ILE A 53 26.38 -0.64 3.01
C ILE A 53 26.94 0.20 1.85
N GLY A 54 26.36 1.38 1.62
CA GLY A 54 26.84 2.34 0.62
C GLY A 54 28.05 3.19 1.03
N GLY A 55 28.58 2.99 2.24
CA GLY A 55 29.71 3.76 2.75
C GLY A 55 29.39 5.22 3.11
N ALA A 56 28.13 5.51 3.45
CA ALA A 56 27.68 6.82 3.88
C ALA A 56 27.36 6.86 5.39
N ASP A 57 27.76 7.95 6.03
CA ASP A 57 27.44 8.27 7.41
C ASP A 57 26.33 9.33 7.46
N ILE A 58 25.12 8.92 7.85
CA ILE A 58 23.96 9.82 8.00
C ILE A 58 23.71 10.19 9.46
N LYS A 59 23.05 11.32 9.70
CA LYS A 59 22.52 11.70 11.01
C LYS A 59 21.02 11.53 11.02
N LEU A 60 20.49 10.69 11.91
CA LEU A 60 19.05 10.52 12.08
C LEU A 60 18.47 11.56 13.03
N GLU A 61 17.40 12.22 12.58
CA GLU A 61 16.52 13.06 13.39
C GLU A 61 15.16 12.34 13.50
N THR A 62 14.98 11.57 14.57
CA THR A 62 13.78 10.75 14.74
C THR A 62 12.66 11.51 15.44
N VAL A 63 11.43 11.34 14.98
CA VAL A 63 10.22 11.92 15.58
C VAL A 63 9.20 10.85 15.94
N GLU A 64 8.21 11.17 16.78
CA GLU A 64 7.15 10.22 17.12
C GLU A 64 6.13 10.08 15.98
N VAL A 65 5.74 11.18 15.34
CA VAL A 65 4.70 11.20 14.29
C VAL A 65 5.24 11.76 12.98
N PHE A 66 4.93 11.09 11.86
CA PHE A 66 5.52 11.42 10.54
C PHE A 66 5.27 12.86 10.06
N PRO A 67 4.11 13.50 10.33
CA PRO A 67 3.92 14.91 9.98
C PRO A 67 5.00 15.84 10.55
N GLU A 68 5.54 15.54 11.74
CA GLU A 68 6.65 16.34 12.30
C GLU A 68 7.93 16.19 11.48
N ALA A 69 8.25 14.99 10.99
CA ALA A 69 9.41 14.74 10.12
C ALA A 69 9.32 15.58 8.83
N ILE A 70 8.12 15.66 8.25
CA ILE A 70 7.86 16.46 7.04
C ILE A 70 8.04 17.96 7.33
N GLU A 71 7.53 18.47 8.46
CA GLU A 71 7.71 19.88 8.81
C GLU A 71 9.18 20.22 9.08
N LYS A 72 9.95 19.34 9.73
CA LYS A 72 11.40 19.51 9.91
C LYS A 72 12.15 19.49 8.58
N PHE A 73 11.75 18.63 7.64
CA PHE A 73 12.30 18.59 6.28
C PHE A 73 12.00 19.88 5.51
N LYS A 74 10.74 20.36 5.52
CA LYS A 74 10.35 21.65 4.93
C LYS A 74 11.12 22.84 5.51
N ALA A 75 11.33 22.84 6.83
CA ALA A 75 12.08 23.88 7.54
C ALA A 75 13.60 23.82 7.29
N GLY A 76 14.10 22.81 6.57
CA GLY A 76 15.53 22.62 6.33
C GLY A 76 16.31 22.14 7.55
N THR A 77 15.63 21.65 8.60
CA THR A 77 16.29 20.97 9.73
C THR A 77 16.86 19.63 9.27
N CYS A 78 16.16 18.95 8.36
CA CYS A 78 16.61 17.74 7.70
C CYS A 78 16.86 18.02 6.20
N ASP A 79 17.95 17.48 5.67
CA ASP A 79 18.24 17.47 4.23
C ASP A 79 17.35 16.49 3.47
N LEU A 80 16.90 15.43 4.16
CA LEU A 80 16.16 14.30 3.62
C LEU A 80 15.04 13.86 4.57
N VAL A 81 14.00 13.25 4.03
CA VAL A 81 12.98 12.51 4.78
C VAL A 81 12.79 11.13 4.15
N THR A 82 12.51 10.10 4.95
CA THR A 82 12.29 8.74 4.45
C THR A 82 11.10 8.06 5.11
N THR A 83 10.34 7.35 4.28
CA THR A 83 9.26 6.42 4.62
C THR A 83 8.98 5.58 3.37
N ASP A 84 7.88 4.82 3.36
CA ASP A 84 7.41 4.08 2.19
C ASP A 84 7.16 5.02 1.00
N GLY A 85 7.49 4.57 -0.21
CA GLY A 85 7.46 5.37 -1.43
C GLY A 85 6.09 5.98 -1.70
N SER A 86 5.01 5.22 -1.50
CA SER A 86 3.65 5.74 -1.68
C SER A 86 3.32 6.89 -0.73
N GLY A 87 3.79 6.81 0.52
CA GLY A 87 3.66 7.87 1.52
C GLY A 87 4.37 9.15 1.10
N LEU A 88 5.57 9.03 0.55
CA LEU A 88 6.33 10.18 0.02
C LEU A 88 5.63 10.80 -1.19
N VAL A 89 5.07 10.00 -2.10
CA VAL A 89 4.29 10.50 -3.24
C VAL A 89 3.09 11.31 -2.78
N GLY A 90 2.36 10.84 -1.76
CA GLY A 90 1.25 11.59 -1.16
C GLY A 90 1.68 12.93 -0.55
N GLN A 91 2.83 12.96 0.14
CA GLN A 91 3.38 14.20 0.70
C GLN A 91 3.82 15.17 -0.40
N LYS A 92 4.49 14.68 -1.44
CA LYS A 92 4.88 15.49 -2.60
C LYS A 92 3.67 16.08 -3.32
N ALA A 93 2.62 15.29 -3.55
CA ALA A 93 1.38 15.74 -4.18
C ALA A 93 0.64 16.81 -3.34
N SER A 94 0.78 16.75 -2.02
CA SER A 94 0.16 17.71 -1.09
C SER A 94 1.01 18.98 -0.86
N ASN A 95 2.19 19.09 -1.47
CA ASN A 95 3.09 20.22 -1.28
C ASN A 95 2.58 21.49 -1.97
N ALA A 96 1.88 22.34 -1.22
CA ALA A 96 1.35 23.61 -1.73
C ALA A 96 2.43 24.68 -2.00
N GLU A 97 3.65 24.52 -1.47
CA GLU A 97 4.69 25.56 -1.52
C GLU A 97 5.51 25.55 -2.82
N GLY A 98 5.28 24.57 -3.71
CA GLY A 98 5.94 24.49 -5.02
C GLY A 98 7.45 24.19 -4.96
N VAL A 99 7.96 23.76 -3.80
CA VAL A 99 9.34 23.30 -3.66
C VAL A 99 9.51 22.00 -4.45
N ASP A 100 10.50 21.97 -5.34
CA ASP A 100 10.75 20.81 -6.19
C ASP A 100 11.43 19.70 -5.40
N TRP A 101 10.63 18.73 -4.98
CA TRP A 101 11.08 17.53 -4.29
C TRP A 101 11.23 16.35 -5.24
N ILE A 102 12.23 15.52 -5.01
CA ILE A 102 12.48 14.30 -5.76
C ILE A 102 12.49 13.10 -4.81
N ILE A 103 11.90 12.00 -5.26
CA ILE A 103 11.90 10.71 -4.56
C ILE A 103 12.94 9.81 -5.23
N PHE A 104 13.78 9.16 -4.42
CA PHE A 104 14.89 8.33 -4.87
C PHE A 104 15.28 7.31 -3.78
N PRO A 105 16.08 6.28 -4.09
CA PRO A 105 16.42 5.79 -5.43
C PRO A 105 15.19 5.29 -6.19
N ALA A 106 15.28 5.16 -7.52
CA ALA A 106 14.17 4.67 -8.35
C ALA A 106 13.64 3.29 -7.93
N ALA A 107 14.52 2.41 -7.46
CA ALA A 107 14.14 1.14 -6.84
C ALA A 107 14.14 1.30 -5.31
N PRO A 108 13.09 0.86 -4.60
CA PRO A 108 13.05 0.95 -3.13
C PRO A 108 14.19 0.20 -2.44
N ILE A 109 14.56 0.66 -1.25
CA ILE A 109 15.68 0.11 -0.47
C ILE A 109 15.26 -1.04 0.47
N SER A 110 13.95 -1.25 0.61
CA SER A 110 13.36 -2.31 1.44
C SER A 110 12.14 -2.94 0.76
N LYS A 111 11.59 -3.97 1.39
CA LYS A 111 10.32 -4.61 1.01
C LYS A 111 9.28 -4.28 2.08
N GLU A 112 8.23 -3.55 1.72
CA GLU A 112 7.19 -3.11 2.67
C GLU A 112 5.81 -3.55 2.16
N PRO A 113 5.43 -4.83 2.37
CA PRO A 113 4.15 -5.36 1.92
C PRO A 113 3.03 -4.92 2.88
N LEU A 114 2.37 -3.82 2.56
CA LEU A 114 1.31 -3.25 3.38
C LEU A 114 0.06 -4.14 3.31
N GLY A 115 -0.51 -4.43 4.47
CA GLY A 115 -1.74 -5.20 4.59
C GLY A 115 -2.39 -5.04 5.97
N PRO A 116 -3.63 -5.53 6.14
CA PRO A 116 -4.31 -5.48 7.42
C PRO A 116 -3.53 -6.23 8.50
N VAL A 117 -3.55 -5.70 9.72
CA VAL A 117 -3.00 -6.37 10.90
C VAL A 117 -4.11 -6.64 11.90
N TYR A 118 -4.07 -7.83 12.51
CA TYR A 118 -5.02 -8.21 13.54
C TYR A 118 -4.34 -8.95 14.70
N ARG A 119 -5.10 -9.13 15.78
CA ARG A 119 -4.64 -9.84 16.98
C ARG A 119 -4.44 -11.32 16.65
N GLN A 120 -3.43 -11.91 17.28
CA GLN A 120 -3.18 -13.34 17.21
C GLN A 120 -4.28 -14.15 17.88
N ASN A 121 -4.44 -15.40 17.43
CA ASN A 121 -5.34 -16.40 18.00
C ASN A 121 -6.84 -16.05 17.91
N ASP A 122 -7.22 -15.28 16.90
CA ASP A 122 -8.62 -14.95 16.59
C ASP A 122 -8.92 -15.33 15.13
N SER A 123 -9.02 -16.63 14.87
CA SER A 123 -9.12 -17.17 13.51
C SER A 123 -10.38 -16.70 12.78
N GLN A 124 -11.52 -16.62 13.48
CA GLN A 124 -12.76 -16.12 12.87
C GLN A 124 -12.59 -14.66 12.39
N TRP A 125 -11.98 -13.81 13.21
CA TRP A 125 -11.70 -12.43 12.80
C TRP A 125 -10.67 -12.36 11.67
N GLY A 126 -9.63 -13.20 11.71
CA GLY A 126 -8.67 -13.34 10.63
C GLY A 126 -9.33 -13.73 9.30
N ASP A 127 -10.26 -14.69 9.33
CA ASP A 127 -11.02 -15.12 8.15
C ASP A 127 -11.84 -13.96 7.57
N VAL A 128 -12.55 -13.20 8.43
CA VAL A 128 -13.31 -12.00 8.00
C VAL A 128 -12.39 -10.99 7.31
N VAL A 129 -11.28 -10.61 7.95
CA VAL A 129 -10.35 -9.61 7.41
C VAL A 129 -9.76 -10.06 6.07
N ASN A 130 -9.31 -11.32 6.00
CA ASN A 130 -8.68 -11.86 4.81
C ASN A 130 -9.66 -11.95 3.65
N TRP A 131 -10.87 -12.47 3.90
CA TRP A 131 -11.86 -12.68 2.84
C TRP A 131 -12.53 -11.39 2.36
N VAL A 132 -12.59 -10.33 3.17
CA VAL A 132 -12.95 -9.00 2.67
C VAL A 132 -11.95 -8.54 1.60
N VAL A 133 -10.65 -8.65 1.87
CA VAL A 133 -9.61 -8.26 0.90
C VAL A 133 -9.66 -9.14 -0.35
N TYR A 134 -9.77 -10.46 -0.18
CA TYR A 134 -9.85 -11.38 -1.31
C TYR A 134 -11.11 -11.18 -2.15
N ALA A 135 -12.25 -10.89 -1.54
CA ALA A 135 -13.48 -10.59 -2.26
C ALA A 135 -13.32 -9.36 -3.17
N MET A 136 -12.64 -8.32 -2.68
CA MET A 136 -12.35 -7.11 -3.48
C MET A 136 -11.43 -7.42 -4.66
N ILE A 137 -10.45 -8.30 -4.48
CA ILE A 137 -9.53 -8.73 -5.55
C ILE A 137 -10.27 -9.61 -6.58
N ILE A 138 -11.08 -10.59 -6.13
CA ILE A 138 -11.86 -11.45 -7.04
C ILE A 138 -12.88 -10.61 -7.83
N ALA A 139 -13.57 -9.68 -7.18
CA ALA A 139 -14.50 -8.77 -7.86
C ALA A 139 -13.77 -7.96 -8.95
N ASP A 140 -12.56 -7.45 -8.67
CA ASP A 140 -11.72 -6.77 -9.64
C ASP A 140 -11.39 -7.70 -10.83
N GLU A 141 -10.92 -8.92 -10.57
CA GLU A 141 -10.58 -9.92 -11.60
C GLU A 141 -11.75 -10.21 -12.57
N TYR A 142 -12.98 -10.24 -12.07
CA TYR A 142 -14.19 -10.45 -12.88
C TYR A 142 -14.81 -9.17 -13.44
N GLY A 143 -14.25 -7.99 -13.15
CA GLY A 143 -14.79 -6.70 -13.59
C GLY A 143 -16.11 -6.32 -12.89
N ILE A 144 -16.36 -6.86 -11.70
CA ILE A 144 -17.51 -6.51 -10.86
C ILE A 144 -17.17 -5.26 -10.07
N THR A 145 -17.98 -4.23 -10.21
CA THR A 145 -17.80 -2.92 -9.58
C THR A 145 -18.97 -2.58 -8.67
N SER A 146 -18.81 -1.54 -7.86
CA SER A 146 -19.92 -0.96 -7.09
C SER A 146 -21.13 -0.59 -7.96
N ALA A 147 -20.90 -0.24 -9.23
CA ALA A 147 -21.93 0.19 -10.16
C ALA A 147 -22.70 -0.96 -10.84
N ASN A 148 -22.11 -2.15 -10.98
CA ASN A 148 -22.73 -3.27 -11.70
C ASN A 148 -23.09 -4.47 -10.83
N ILE A 149 -22.71 -4.47 -9.54
CA ILE A 149 -22.94 -5.63 -8.67
C ILE A 149 -24.42 -5.99 -8.47
N ASP A 150 -25.34 -5.05 -8.70
CA ASP A 150 -26.79 -5.30 -8.65
C ASP A 150 -27.33 -6.04 -9.87
N ASP A 151 -26.53 -6.25 -10.91
CA ASP A 151 -26.95 -7.02 -12.08
C ASP A 151 -27.10 -8.50 -11.71
N THR A 152 -28.31 -9.02 -11.92
CA THR A 152 -28.65 -10.44 -11.70
C THR A 152 -27.72 -11.41 -12.44
N ALA A 153 -27.11 -10.98 -13.55
CA ALA A 153 -26.18 -11.81 -14.31
C ALA A 153 -24.83 -12.03 -13.61
N VAL A 154 -24.47 -11.23 -12.60
CA VAL A 154 -23.16 -11.33 -11.90
C VAL A 154 -22.97 -12.71 -11.28
N ALA A 155 -24.01 -13.24 -10.62
CA ALA A 155 -23.94 -14.56 -10.00
C ALA A 155 -23.80 -15.69 -11.03
N ASP A 156 -24.27 -15.47 -12.27
CA ASP A 156 -24.23 -16.45 -13.36
C ASP A 156 -22.91 -16.41 -14.16
N MET A 157 -22.09 -15.36 -13.99
CA MET A 157 -20.80 -15.24 -14.68
C MET A 157 -19.81 -16.34 -14.27
N ALA A 158 -19.83 -16.72 -12.99
CA ALA A 158 -19.04 -17.83 -12.47
C ALA A 158 -19.65 -18.38 -11.17
N PRO A 159 -19.61 -19.71 -10.93
CA PRO A 159 -20.08 -20.29 -9.67
C PRO A 159 -19.41 -19.72 -8.41
N GLU A 160 -18.16 -19.24 -8.56
CA GLU A 160 -17.41 -18.55 -7.52
C GLU A 160 -18.06 -17.24 -7.08
N LEU A 161 -18.54 -16.43 -8.01
CA LEU A 161 -19.22 -15.17 -7.69
C LEU A 161 -20.55 -15.42 -6.99
N GLY A 162 -21.27 -16.48 -7.39
CA GLY A 162 -22.46 -16.95 -6.66
C GLY A 162 -22.16 -17.22 -5.18
N ARG A 163 -21.12 -18.01 -4.86
CA ARG A 163 -20.71 -18.25 -3.47
C ARG A 163 -20.24 -16.98 -2.75
N LEU A 164 -19.40 -16.19 -3.43
CA LEU A 164 -18.80 -14.98 -2.87
C LEU A 164 -19.85 -13.91 -2.51
N PHE A 165 -20.99 -13.89 -3.20
CA PHE A 165 -22.04 -12.88 -3.00
C PHE A 165 -23.30 -13.43 -2.31
N GLY A 166 -23.21 -14.58 -1.64
CA GLY A 166 -24.25 -15.09 -0.74
C GLY A 166 -25.23 -16.10 -1.35
N GLY A 167 -24.90 -16.65 -2.51
CA GLY A 167 -25.62 -17.75 -3.14
C GLY A 167 -25.27 -19.12 -2.56
N GLU A 168 -25.60 -20.18 -3.29
CA GLU A 168 -25.37 -21.56 -2.84
C GLU A 168 -23.88 -21.84 -2.59
N GLY A 169 -23.56 -22.35 -1.40
CA GLY A 169 -22.18 -22.67 -0.99
C GLY A 169 -21.41 -21.51 -0.38
N GLU A 170 -22.09 -20.43 0.00
CA GLU A 170 -21.49 -19.33 0.77
C GLU A 170 -20.88 -19.81 2.11
N LEU A 171 -19.83 -19.12 2.56
CA LEU A 171 -19.08 -19.40 3.80
C LEU A 171 -19.10 -18.22 4.79
N GLN A 172 -19.71 -17.10 4.41
CA GLN A 172 -19.77 -15.85 5.15
C GLN A 172 -20.52 -16.07 6.46
N THR A 173 -21.58 -16.89 6.46
CA THR A 173 -22.30 -17.26 7.69
C THR A 173 -21.47 -18.10 8.65
N ALA A 174 -20.54 -18.93 8.16
CA ALA A 174 -19.59 -19.65 9.01
C ALA A 174 -18.59 -18.70 9.69
N MET A 175 -18.32 -17.54 9.08
CA MET A 175 -17.54 -16.45 9.67
C MET A 175 -18.35 -15.58 10.63
N GLY A 176 -19.66 -15.86 10.81
CA GLY A 176 -20.56 -15.06 11.66
C GLY A 176 -21.07 -13.78 11.00
N LEU A 177 -20.94 -13.66 9.67
CA LEU A 177 -21.46 -12.54 8.90
C LEU A 177 -22.82 -12.87 8.26
N SER A 178 -23.47 -11.87 7.65
CA SER A 178 -24.57 -12.16 6.73
C SER A 178 -24.04 -12.82 5.46
N ALA A 179 -24.86 -13.67 4.83
CA ALA A 179 -24.48 -14.37 3.59
C ALA A 179 -24.03 -13.40 2.48
N ASP A 180 -24.64 -12.21 2.42
CA ASP A 180 -24.37 -11.17 1.44
C ASP A 180 -23.23 -10.21 1.84
N ALA A 181 -22.47 -10.49 2.91
CA ALA A 181 -21.53 -9.52 3.48
C ALA A 181 -20.50 -9.00 2.46
N PHE A 182 -19.94 -9.85 1.60
CA PHE A 182 -18.98 -9.40 0.60
C PHE A 182 -19.62 -8.71 -0.60
N TYR A 183 -20.87 -9.04 -0.93
CA TYR A 183 -21.66 -8.23 -1.87
C TYR A 183 -21.81 -6.80 -1.33
N GLN A 184 -22.10 -6.65 -0.03
CA GLN A 184 -22.20 -5.35 0.62
C GLN A 184 -20.88 -4.57 0.62
N VAL A 185 -19.74 -5.25 0.76
CA VAL A 185 -18.40 -4.62 0.63
C VAL A 185 -18.27 -3.99 -0.75
N ILE A 186 -18.42 -4.77 -1.82
CA ILE A 186 -18.24 -4.24 -3.19
C ILE A 186 -19.26 -3.14 -3.49
N LYS A 187 -20.50 -3.28 -3.02
CA LYS A 187 -21.53 -2.25 -3.20
C LYS A 187 -21.19 -0.92 -2.53
N GLN A 188 -20.56 -0.95 -1.36
CA GLN A 188 -20.30 0.25 -0.55
C GLN A 188 -18.95 0.90 -0.85
N VAL A 189 -17.91 0.09 -1.10
CA VAL A 189 -16.53 0.58 -1.26
C VAL A 189 -15.93 0.28 -2.63
N GLY A 190 -16.57 -0.56 -3.43
CA GLY A 190 -16.05 -1.03 -4.71
C GLY A 190 -15.07 -2.20 -4.60
N ASN A 191 -14.62 -2.65 -5.76
CA ASN A 191 -13.57 -3.66 -5.87
C ASN A 191 -12.17 -3.07 -5.61
N TYR A 192 -11.14 -3.90 -5.70
CA TYR A 192 -9.76 -3.47 -5.47
C TYR A 192 -9.31 -2.34 -6.41
N ASP A 193 -9.68 -2.39 -7.70
CA ASP A 193 -9.31 -1.34 -8.67
C ASP A 193 -10.02 -0.02 -8.40
N GLU A 194 -11.30 -0.03 -8.04
CA GLU A 194 -12.05 1.17 -7.68
C GLU A 194 -11.40 1.84 -6.48
N VAL A 195 -11.04 1.07 -5.44
CA VAL A 195 -10.36 1.63 -4.27
C VAL A 195 -8.97 2.14 -4.63
N TYR A 196 -8.18 1.40 -5.41
CA TYR A 196 -6.85 1.84 -5.83
C TYR A 196 -6.94 3.13 -6.65
N SER A 197 -7.72 3.12 -7.73
CA SER A 197 -7.78 4.18 -8.71
C SER A 197 -8.38 5.46 -8.14
N ASN A 198 -9.38 5.37 -7.28
CA ASN A 198 -9.98 6.55 -6.65
C ASN A 198 -9.04 7.25 -5.66
N ASN A 199 -8.11 6.52 -5.04
CA ASN A 199 -7.25 7.05 -3.98
C ASN A 199 -5.82 7.34 -4.43
N LEU A 200 -5.25 6.53 -5.32
CA LEU A 200 -3.82 6.55 -5.66
C LEU A 200 -3.52 7.15 -7.04
N ASN A 201 -4.41 6.97 -8.03
CA ASN A 201 -4.23 7.61 -9.34
C ASN A 201 -4.17 9.16 -9.26
N PRO A 202 -4.97 9.85 -8.41
CA PRO A 202 -4.90 11.31 -8.30
C PRO A 202 -3.54 11.85 -7.85
N VAL A 203 -2.75 11.03 -7.14
CA VAL A 203 -1.39 11.38 -6.71
C VAL A 203 -0.31 10.82 -7.66
N GLY A 204 -0.71 10.24 -8.79
CA GLY A 204 0.18 9.76 -9.84
C GLY A 204 0.68 8.32 -9.66
N LEU A 205 0.12 7.56 -8.71
CA LEU A 205 0.43 6.14 -8.55
C LEU A 205 -0.54 5.32 -9.39
N VAL A 206 -0.03 4.54 -10.35
CA VAL A 206 -0.81 3.70 -11.26
C VAL A 206 -0.45 2.23 -11.10
N ARG A 207 -1.40 1.32 -11.33
CA ARG A 207 -1.19 -0.13 -11.19
C ARG A 207 -0.38 -0.73 -12.33
N GLU A 208 -0.66 -0.29 -13.56
CA GLU A 208 -0.06 -0.87 -14.77
C GLU A 208 1.47 -0.87 -14.70
N GLY A 209 2.07 -2.03 -14.94
CA GLY A 209 3.53 -2.22 -14.87
C GLY A 209 4.12 -2.22 -13.46
N SER A 210 3.31 -2.17 -12.40
CA SER A 210 3.75 -2.24 -11.00
C SER A 210 3.47 -3.60 -10.37
N LEU A 211 4.04 -3.84 -9.18
CA LEU A 211 3.70 -5.01 -8.35
C LEU A 211 2.23 -5.02 -7.89
N ASN A 212 1.55 -3.87 -7.94
CA ASN A 212 0.15 -3.72 -7.57
C ASN A 212 -0.83 -3.94 -8.75
N ALA A 213 -0.32 -4.30 -9.92
CA ALA A 213 -1.15 -4.85 -11.00
C ALA A 213 -1.72 -6.22 -10.60
N ARG A 214 -2.73 -6.68 -11.35
CA ARG A 214 -3.26 -8.04 -11.20
C ARG A 214 -2.17 -9.07 -11.53
N PHE A 215 -2.25 -10.25 -10.93
CA PHE A 215 -1.29 -11.32 -11.19
C PHE A 215 -1.22 -11.73 -12.68
N ASN A 216 -2.36 -11.70 -13.38
CA ASN A 216 -2.46 -12.02 -14.80
C ASN A 216 -2.00 -10.87 -15.72
N GLU A 217 -1.64 -9.73 -15.13
CA GLU A 217 -1.09 -8.55 -15.79
C GLU A 217 0.37 -8.30 -15.36
N GLY A 218 1.01 -9.29 -14.73
CA GLY A 218 2.42 -9.24 -14.32
C GLY A 218 2.68 -8.66 -12.93
N GLY A 219 1.62 -8.34 -12.16
CA GLY A 219 1.73 -7.90 -10.77
C GLY A 219 1.66 -9.05 -9.76
N MET A 220 1.42 -8.70 -8.50
CA MET A 220 1.39 -9.62 -7.35
C MET A 220 0.06 -9.59 -6.58
N ILE A 221 -0.93 -8.84 -7.05
CA ILE A 221 -2.28 -8.84 -6.46
C ILE A 221 -3.01 -10.11 -6.94
N TYR A 222 -3.22 -11.03 -5.99
CA TYR A 222 -3.75 -12.37 -6.22
C TYR A 222 -4.60 -12.81 -5.02
N ALA A 223 -5.80 -13.33 -5.28
CA ALA A 223 -6.63 -13.95 -4.27
C ALA A 223 -6.66 -15.48 -4.42
N PRO A 224 -6.69 -16.24 -3.31
CA PRO A 224 -7.13 -17.62 -3.39
C PRO A 224 -8.60 -17.66 -3.86
N PRO A 225 -8.99 -18.67 -4.64
CA PRO A 225 -10.35 -18.75 -5.16
C PRO A 225 -11.38 -19.07 -4.06
N ALA A 226 -12.54 -18.42 -4.09
CA ALA A 226 -13.68 -18.68 -3.23
C ALA A 226 -14.40 -19.98 -3.69
N ARG A 227 -14.00 -21.10 -3.10
CA ARG A 227 -14.47 -22.45 -3.44
C ARG A 227 -15.06 -23.16 -2.24
#